data_AF-A0A2H5VYH6-F1
#
_entry.id   AF-A0A2H5VYH6-F1
#
_cell.length_a   1.000
_cell.length_b   1.000
_cell.length_c   1.000
_cell.angle_alpha   90.00
_cell.angle_beta   90.00
_cell.angle_gamma   90.00
#
_symmetry.space_group_name_H-M   'P 1'
#
loop_
_entity.id
_entity.type
_entity.pdbx_description
1 polymer ?
#
loop_
_entity_poly.entity_id
_entity_poly.type
_entity_poly.pdbx_seq_one_letter_code
_entity_poly.pdbx_strand_id
1 'polypeptide(L)'
;MGRVMGVFFISVFATGVRSGLAQEFRIPVRHDHALRSCRGELVITGEEIVYQTAHRHHARRWRFSEIQMLTVASRTELIILTYESGRWTFGRDRAFRFRVAEGELSPEVGAFLLSRIERPMAMTLAAPWREPLQELAVRHRHRFGGCQGVLRLHPEGVAYVSSDQPRDSRFWRWSDIQGIGRLGPHQFEVTTYEPEFGGPTRTYVFDLKTGLSNEAYDFIWERVYRTTPHATGGLR
;
A
#
# COMPACT_ATOMS: atom_id res chain seq x y z
N MET A 1 11.19 -66.15 32.30
CA MET A 1 12.37 -65.28 32.02
C MET A 1 12.07 -64.47 30.78
N GLY A 2 11.96 -63.16 30.94
CA GLY A 2 11.37 -62.25 29.95
C GLY A 2 12.33 -61.79 28.85
N ARG A 3 11.75 -61.38 27.72
CA ARG A 3 12.38 -60.47 26.75
C ARG A 3 11.34 -59.42 26.36
N VAL A 4 11.47 -58.24 26.96
CA VAL A 4 10.75 -57.04 26.54
C VAL A 4 11.43 -56.55 25.26
N MET A 5 10.69 -56.53 24.15
CA MET A 5 11.16 -56.00 22.87
C MET A 5 10.88 -54.49 22.85
N GLY A 6 11.89 -53.69 23.20
CA GLY A 6 11.82 -52.23 23.15
C GLY A 6 11.93 -51.72 21.71
N VAL A 7 10.86 -51.12 21.20
CA VAL A 7 10.85 -50.40 19.93
C VAL A 7 11.40 -48.99 20.19
N PHE A 8 12.59 -48.70 19.68
CA PHE A 8 13.14 -47.34 19.67
C PHE A 8 12.47 -46.54 18.54
N PHE A 9 11.55 -45.65 18.90
CA PHE A 9 11.12 -44.56 18.01
C PHE A 9 12.23 -43.50 18.01
N ILE A 10 13.02 -43.45 16.94
CA ILE A 10 13.90 -42.31 16.68
C ILE A 10 13.01 -41.19 16.13
N SER A 11 12.54 -40.33 17.01
CA SER A 11 11.94 -39.05 16.62
C SER A 11 13.06 -38.10 16.18
N VAL A 12 13.33 -38.05 14.89
CA VAL A 12 14.16 -36.99 14.29
C VAL A 12 13.34 -35.70 14.31
N PHE A 13 13.57 -34.86 15.33
CA PHE A 13 13.18 -33.46 15.24
C PHE A 13 14.16 -32.76 14.29
N ALA A 14 13.73 -32.57 13.05
CA ALA A 14 14.38 -31.61 12.16
C ALA A 14 14.08 -30.20 12.69
N THR A 15 14.91 -29.69 13.60
CA THR A 15 14.95 -28.25 13.90
C THR A 15 15.56 -27.54 12.71
N GLY A 16 14.72 -27.30 11.71
CA GLY A 16 15.05 -26.42 10.59
C GLY A 16 15.23 -25.01 11.13
N VAL A 17 16.48 -24.58 11.30
CA VAL A 17 16.83 -23.18 11.40
C VAL A 17 16.41 -22.55 10.07
N ARG A 18 15.27 -21.83 10.07
CA ARG A 18 14.91 -20.95 8.97
C ARG A 18 15.89 -19.77 8.99
N SER A 19 17.04 -19.93 8.37
CA SER A 19 17.81 -18.79 7.88
C SER A 19 17.00 -18.16 6.76
N GLY A 20 16.09 -17.25 7.12
CA GLY A 20 15.43 -16.40 6.14
C GLY A 20 16.49 -15.49 5.54
N LEU A 21 16.97 -15.81 4.33
CA LEU A 21 17.65 -14.82 3.51
C LEU A 21 16.71 -13.61 3.45
N ALA A 22 17.17 -12.46 3.94
CA ALA A 22 16.41 -11.23 3.88
C ALA A 22 16.02 -10.99 2.42
N GLN A 23 14.72 -11.07 2.11
CA GLN A 23 14.24 -10.88 0.75
C GLN A 23 14.61 -9.46 0.31
N GLU A 24 15.32 -9.37 -0.82
CA GLU A 24 15.83 -8.13 -1.39
C GLU A 24 15.34 -8.01 -2.84
N PHE A 25 14.88 -6.82 -3.21
CA PHE A 25 14.52 -6.48 -4.59
C PHE A 25 15.41 -5.37 -5.10
N ARG A 26 15.96 -5.57 -6.29
CA ARG A 26 16.77 -4.58 -7.01
C ARG A 26 16.05 -4.16 -8.28
N ILE A 27 15.74 -2.88 -8.37
CA ILE A 27 14.89 -2.35 -9.43
C ILE A 27 15.64 -1.19 -10.10
N PRO A 28 16.07 -1.35 -11.37
CA PRO A 28 16.63 -0.25 -12.14
C PRO A 28 15.57 0.83 -12.32
N VAL A 29 15.91 2.08 -11.97
CA VAL A 29 14.98 3.22 -12.02
C VAL A 29 15.59 4.47 -12.63
N ARG A 30 14.72 5.39 -13.03
CA ARG A 30 15.02 6.79 -13.30
C ARG A 30 14.28 7.66 -12.31
N HIS A 31 15.00 8.64 -11.77
CA HIS A 31 14.44 9.71 -10.96
C HIS A 31 14.55 11.02 -11.74
N ASP A 32 13.41 11.60 -12.10
CA ASP A 32 13.36 12.84 -12.86
C ASP A 32 13.36 14.04 -11.93
N HIS A 33 14.25 14.99 -12.22
CA HIS A 33 14.26 16.35 -11.68
C HIS A 33 13.70 17.31 -12.73
N ALA A 34 13.38 18.54 -12.32
CA ALA A 34 12.74 19.55 -13.16
C ALA A 34 13.40 19.77 -14.55
N LEU A 35 14.70 19.47 -14.70
CA LEU A 35 15.47 19.67 -15.95
C LEU A 35 16.35 18.49 -16.37
N ARG A 36 16.45 17.41 -15.58
CA ARG A 36 17.39 16.29 -15.82
C ARG A 36 16.84 15.00 -15.23
N SER A 37 17.22 13.86 -15.78
CA SER A 37 16.95 12.54 -15.19
C SER A 37 18.24 11.92 -14.66
N CYS A 38 18.14 11.24 -13.52
CA CYS A 38 19.23 10.43 -12.99
C CYS A 38 18.82 8.96 -13.03
N ARG A 39 19.68 8.12 -13.59
CA ARG A 39 19.55 6.67 -13.49
C ARG A 39 20.13 6.17 -12.16
N GLY A 40 19.55 5.10 -11.66
CA GLY A 40 20.03 4.41 -10.48
C GLY A 40 19.28 3.12 -10.25
N GLU A 41 19.39 2.59 -9.05
CA GLU A 41 18.73 1.36 -8.62
C GLU A 41 18.04 1.60 -7.28
N LEU A 42 16.79 1.16 -7.16
CA LEU A 42 16.15 1.00 -5.86
C LEU A 42 16.48 -0.38 -5.32
N VAL A 43 17.07 -0.42 -4.14
CA VAL A 43 17.28 -1.64 -3.36
C VAL A 43 16.28 -1.63 -2.21
N ILE A 44 15.32 -2.54 -2.26
CA ILE A 44 14.27 -2.71 -1.24
C ILE A 44 14.64 -3.93 -0.41
N THR A 45 14.79 -3.74 0.89
CA THR A 45 15.15 -4.80 1.85
C THR A 45 14.02 -4.98 2.87
N GLY A 46 14.26 -5.80 3.91
CA GLY A 46 13.31 -6.02 4.99
C GLY A 46 12.97 -4.79 5.85
N GLU A 47 13.81 -3.74 5.84
CA GLU A 47 13.66 -2.57 6.73
C GLU A 47 13.76 -1.22 6.03
N GLU A 48 14.37 -1.17 4.84
CA GLU A 48 14.72 0.07 4.18
C GLU A 48 14.60 0.01 2.66
N ILE A 49 14.45 1.20 2.06
CA ILE A 49 14.62 1.45 0.63
C ILE A 49 15.85 2.33 0.44
N VAL A 50 16.76 1.90 -0.42
CA VAL A 50 17.97 2.65 -0.79
C VAL A 50 17.93 2.98 -2.26
N TYR A 51 18.06 4.26 -2.59
CA TYR A 51 18.30 4.72 -3.95
C TYR A 51 19.80 4.90 -4.20
N GLN A 52 20.37 4.01 -5.02
CA GLN A 52 21.77 4.02 -5.40
C GLN A 52 21.93 4.67 -6.78
N THR A 53 22.85 5.62 -6.92
CA THR A 53 23.11 6.31 -8.18
C THR A 53 24.55 6.83 -8.23
N ALA A 54 25.12 6.96 -9.44
CA ALA A 54 26.46 7.54 -9.63
C ALA A 54 26.55 9.00 -9.13
N HIS A 55 25.42 9.71 -9.12
CA HIS A 55 25.36 11.07 -8.59
C HIS A 55 25.15 11.06 -7.08
N ARG A 56 26.24 10.94 -6.29
CA ARG A 56 26.22 10.82 -4.82
C ARG A 56 25.27 11.76 -4.08
N HIS A 57 25.10 13.00 -4.55
CA HIS A 57 24.21 14.00 -3.93
C HIS A 57 22.73 13.65 -4.05
N HIS A 58 22.37 12.76 -4.97
CA HIS A 58 21.02 12.27 -5.20
C HIS A 58 20.78 10.90 -4.56
N ALA A 59 21.82 10.20 -4.11
CA ALA A 59 21.66 8.95 -3.39
C ALA A 59 20.89 9.17 -2.07
N ARG A 60 20.03 8.22 -1.70
CA ARG A 60 19.18 8.30 -0.52
C ARG A 60 18.99 6.92 0.11
N ARG A 61 18.69 6.92 1.40
CA ARG A 61 18.29 5.74 2.17
C ARG A 61 17.14 6.18 3.08
N TRP A 62 16.10 5.37 3.13
CA TRP A 62 14.96 5.57 4.02
C TRP A 62 14.63 4.25 4.70
N ARG A 63 14.67 4.23 6.04
CA ARG A 63 13.99 3.18 6.80
C ARG A 63 12.49 3.33 6.59
N PHE A 64 11.72 2.24 6.67
CA PHE A 64 10.27 2.33 6.52
C PHE A 64 9.60 3.29 7.51
N SER A 65 10.17 3.48 8.70
CA SER A 65 9.69 4.45 9.71
C SER A 65 9.84 5.92 9.28
N GLU A 66 10.80 6.21 8.40
CA GLU A 66 11.12 7.55 7.88
C GLU A 66 10.31 7.91 6.62
N ILE A 67 9.59 6.93 6.08
CA ILE A 67 8.65 7.12 4.97
C ILE A 67 7.31 7.57 5.57
N GLN A 68 6.75 8.66 5.07
CA GLN A 68 5.39 9.07 5.43
C GLN A 68 4.36 8.20 4.72
N MET A 69 4.57 8.03 3.42
CA MET A 69 3.71 7.22 2.58
C MET A 69 4.51 6.64 1.42
N LEU A 70 4.22 5.38 1.11
CA LEU A 70 4.66 4.75 -0.12
C LEU A 70 3.49 4.64 -1.09
N THR A 71 3.71 4.99 -2.36
CA THR A 71 2.70 4.82 -3.41
C THR A 71 3.26 4.01 -4.57
N VAL A 72 2.66 2.86 -4.84
CA VAL A 72 2.91 2.11 -6.09
C VAL A 72 1.91 2.60 -7.13
N ALA A 73 2.26 3.69 -7.82
CA ALA A 73 1.34 4.42 -8.70
C ALA A 73 1.00 3.67 -9.99
N SER A 74 1.90 2.80 -10.46
CA SER A 74 1.66 1.89 -11.59
C SER A 74 2.68 0.74 -11.58
N ARG A 75 2.63 -0.12 -12.61
CA ARG A 75 3.64 -1.17 -12.84
C ARG A 75 5.04 -0.60 -13.07
N THR A 76 5.17 0.69 -13.37
CA THR A 76 6.46 1.30 -13.67
C THR A 76 6.73 2.54 -12.83
N GLU A 77 5.93 2.83 -11.80
CA GLU A 77 6.10 4.06 -11.00
C GLU A 77 5.92 3.79 -9.51
N LEU A 78 6.94 4.16 -8.74
CA LEU A 78 6.96 4.17 -7.28
C LEU A 78 7.21 5.59 -6.78
N ILE A 79 6.44 6.02 -5.78
CA ILE A 79 6.57 7.34 -5.17
C ILE A 79 6.81 7.16 -3.68
N ILE A 80 7.87 7.79 -3.16
CA ILE A 80 8.21 7.79 -1.74
C ILE A 80 7.97 9.21 -1.22
N LEU A 81 6.99 9.39 -0.34
CA LEU A 81 6.77 10.63 0.39
C LEU A 81 7.55 10.58 1.71
N THR A 82 8.34 11.61 1.99
CA THR A 82 9.28 11.66 3.12
C THR A 82 9.11 12.96 3.89
N TYR A 83 9.54 12.97 5.16
CA TYR A 83 9.62 14.18 5.99
C TYR A 83 10.70 15.19 5.54
N GLU A 84 11.44 14.90 4.45
CA GLU A 84 12.42 15.84 3.94
C GLU A 84 11.70 17.10 3.41
N SER A 85 12.08 18.27 3.89
CA SER A 85 11.69 19.55 3.27
C SER A 85 12.89 20.18 2.57
N GLY A 86 12.68 20.70 1.37
CA GLY A 86 13.69 21.47 0.64
C GLY A 86 13.49 22.97 0.87
N ARG A 87 14.56 23.76 0.77
CA ARG A 87 14.46 25.25 0.77
C ARG A 87 13.42 25.79 -0.22
N TRP A 88 13.17 25.06 -1.31
CA TRP A 88 12.23 25.41 -2.37
C TRP A 88 10.87 24.71 -2.28
N THR A 89 10.66 23.79 -1.33
CA THR A 89 9.36 23.11 -1.17
C THR A 89 8.39 23.88 -0.29
N PHE A 90 8.74 25.10 0.18
CA PHE A 90 7.90 25.95 1.04
C PHE A 90 7.34 25.21 2.26
N GLY A 91 8.19 24.41 2.91
CA GLY A 91 7.81 23.59 4.07
C GLY A 91 7.00 22.34 3.74
N ARG A 92 6.74 22.04 2.45
CA ARG A 92 6.09 20.80 2.04
C ARG A 92 7.08 19.64 2.07
N ASP A 93 6.57 18.50 2.50
CA ASP A 93 7.23 17.21 2.45
C ASP A 93 7.60 16.82 1.01
N ARG A 94 8.75 16.15 0.85
CA ARG A 94 9.33 15.85 -0.45
C ARG A 94 8.92 14.46 -0.92
N ALA A 95 8.32 14.43 -2.10
CA ALA A 95 8.03 13.21 -2.84
C ALA A 95 9.17 12.89 -3.83
N PHE A 96 9.72 11.68 -3.73
CA PHE A 96 10.66 11.13 -4.70
C PHE A 96 9.91 10.19 -5.64
N ARG A 97 9.82 10.56 -6.92
CA ARG A 97 9.18 9.72 -7.95
C ARG A 97 10.23 8.94 -8.71
N PHE A 98 10.06 7.64 -8.76
CA PHE A 98 10.92 6.71 -9.46
C PHE A 98 10.13 6.02 -10.55
N ARG A 99 10.64 6.07 -11.79
CA ARG A 99 10.13 5.27 -12.90
C ARG A 99 11.02 4.07 -13.12
N VAL A 100 10.47 2.87 -13.22
CA VAL A 100 11.21 1.66 -13.57
C VAL A 100 11.83 1.86 -14.95
N ALA A 101 13.14 1.62 -15.05
CA ALA A 101 13.90 1.82 -16.28
C ALA A 101 13.81 0.61 -17.22
N GLU A 102 13.68 -0.59 -16.64
CA GLU A 102 13.68 -1.88 -17.34
C GLU A 102 12.69 -2.82 -16.63
N GLY A 103 11.76 -3.42 -17.39
CA GLY A 103 10.73 -4.29 -16.84
C GLY A 103 9.59 -3.56 -16.11
N GLU A 104 9.02 -4.22 -15.10
CA GLU A 104 7.88 -3.75 -14.31
C GLU A 104 8.08 -4.13 -12.84
N LEU A 105 7.48 -3.35 -11.92
CA LEU A 105 7.27 -3.75 -10.53
C LEU A 105 6.39 -5.00 -10.51
N SER A 106 6.97 -6.09 -10.02
CA SER A 106 6.24 -7.35 -9.92
C SER A 106 5.21 -7.29 -8.78
N PRO A 107 4.11 -8.07 -8.84
CA PRO A 107 3.15 -8.15 -7.75
C PRO A 107 3.78 -8.55 -6.40
N GLU A 108 4.87 -9.32 -6.43
CA GLU A 108 5.63 -9.74 -5.24
C GLU A 108 6.29 -8.56 -4.54
N VAL A 109 6.80 -7.55 -5.27
CA VAL A 109 7.33 -6.32 -4.68
C VAL A 109 6.23 -5.59 -3.92
N GLY A 110 5.04 -5.48 -4.52
CA GLY A 110 3.88 -4.87 -3.88
C GLY A 110 3.44 -5.61 -2.61
N ALA A 111 3.29 -6.93 -2.70
CA ALA A 111 2.93 -7.77 -1.55
C ALA A 111 3.99 -7.71 -0.44
N PHE A 112 5.28 -7.70 -0.80
CA PHE A 112 6.37 -7.56 0.15
C PHE A 112 6.28 -6.23 0.90
N LEU A 113 6.14 -5.11 0.18
CA LEU A 113 6.02 -3.77 0.79
C LEU A 113 4.81 -3.68 1.72
N LEU A 114 3.65 -4.22 1.31
CA LEU A 114 2.45 -4.27 2.16
C LEU A 114 2.67 -5.05 3.47
N SER A 115 3.47 -6.11 3.42
CA SER A 115 3.77 -6.95 4.58
C SER A 115 4.80 -6.34 5.55
N ARG A 116 5.55 -5.32 5.12
CA ARG A 116 6.67 -4.74 5.87
C ARG A 116 6.43 -3.32 6.36
N ILE A 117 5.68 -2.52 5.61
CA ILE A 117 5.50 -1.11 5.90
C ILE A 117 4.28 -0.93 6.78
N GLU A 118 4.44 -0.52 8.03
CA GLU A 118 3.30 -0.17 8.89
C GLU A 118 2.70 1.21 8.57
N ARG A 119 3.46 2.05 7.85
CA ARG A 119 3.04 3.39 7.43
C ARG A 119 1.99 3.34 6.31
N PRO A 120 1.21 4.42 6.12
CA PRO A 120 0.25 4.50 5.02
C PRO A 120 0.84 4.12 3.67
N MET A 121 0.13 3.27 2.94
CA MET A 121 0.50 2.84 1.60
C MET A 121 -0.70 2.91 0.66
N ALA A 122 -0.47 3.38 -0.56
CA ALA A 122 -1.47 3.34 -1.62
C ALA A 122 -0.93 2.55 -2.81
N MET A 123 -1.73 1.67 -3.39
CA MET A 123 -1.30 0.80 -4.48
C MET A 123 -2.27 0.80 -5.64
N THR A 124 -1.77 1.08 -6.84
CA THR A 124 -2.52 0.87 -8.08
C THR A 124 -2.44 -0.57 -8.57
N LEU A 125 -1.39 -1.30 -8.18
CA LEU A 125 -1.25 -2.71 -8.55
C LEU A 125 -2.23 -3.55 -7.76
N ALA A 126 -2.95 -4.42 -8.47
CA ALA A 126 -3.55 -5.57 -7.83
C ALA A 126 -2.41 -6.49 -7.37
N ALA A 127 -2.11 -6.52 -6.08
CA ALA A 127 -1.39 -7.65 -5.52
C ALA A 127 -2.26 -8.91 -5.68
N PRO A 128 -1.72 -10.12 -5.49
CA PRO A 128 -2.53 -11.34 -5.48
C PRO A 128 -3.43 -11.31 -4.24
N TRP A 129 -4.57 -10.61 -4.35
CA TRP A 129 -5.55 -10.50 -3.29
C TRP A 129 -6.27 -11.83 -3.12
N ARG A 130 -6.70 -12.15 -1.90
CA ARG A 130 -7.69 -13.22 -1.71
C ARG A 130 -8.98 -12.84 -2.42
N GLU A 131 -9.84 -13.82 -2.67
CA GLU A 131 -11.17 -13.57 -3.21
C GLU A 131 -11.90 -12.49 -2.38
N PRO A 132 -12.60 -11.55 -3.04
CA PRO A 132 -13.34 -10.52 -2.34
C PRO A 132 -14.50 -11.14 -1.56
N LEU A 133 -14.72 -10.62 -0.35
CA LEU A 133 -15.90 -10.93 0.47
C LEU A 133 -17.16 -10.37 -0.17
N GLN A 134 -17.03 -9.23 -0.87
CA GLN A 134 -18.12 -8.57 -1.56
C GLN A 134 -17.57 -7.72 -2.71
N GLU A 135 -18.36 -7.63 -3.78
CA GLU A 135 -18.12 -6.72 -4.90
C GLU A 135 -19.30 -5.74 -5.05
N LEU A 136 -18.98 -4.48 -5.32
CA LEU A 136 -19.94 -3.41 -5.56
C LEU A 136 -19.59 -2.76 -6.89
N ALA A 137 -20.48 -2.80 -7.87
CA ALA A 137 -20.27 -2.09 -9.13
C ALA A 137 -20.44 -0.58 -8.91
N VAL A 138 -19.47 0.22 -9.36
CA VAL A 138 -19.40 1.65 -9.06
C VAL A 138 -18.97 2.49 -10.27
N ARG A 139 -19.18 3.80 -10.16
CA ARG A 139 -18.42 4.83 -10.89
C ARG A 139 -17.64 5.65 -9.88
N HIS A 140 -16.32 5.74 -10.04
CA HIS A 140 -15.49 6.67 -9.27
C HIS A 140 -15.57 8.06 -9.89
N ARG A 141 -15.90 9.08 -9.09
CA ARG A 141 -15.96 10.48 -9.54
C ARG A 141 -14.59 11.12 -9.48
N HIS A 142 -14.22 11.80 -10.56
CA HIS A 142 -13.04 12.67 -10.57
C HIS A 142 -13.47 14.12 -10.49
N ARG A 143 -12.51 15.04 -10.38
CA ARG A 143 -12.78 16.48 -10.49
C ARG A 143 -13.53 16.83 -11.78
N PHE A 144 -13.19 16.13 -12.86
CA PHE A 144 -13.88 16.19 -14.15
C PHE A 144 -14.13 14.77 -14.66
N GLY A 145 -15.39 14.40 -14.86
CA GLY A 145 -15.77 13.07 -15.30
C GLY A 145 -15.63 12.00 -14.22
N GLY A 146 -15.28 10.78 -14.63
CA GLY A 146 -15.09 9.64 -13.74
C GLY A 146 -14.73 8.38 -14.53
N CYS A 147 -14.44 7.30 -13.82
CA CYS A 147 -14.16 5.99 -14.40
C CYS A 147 -15.12 4.92 -13.85
N GLN A 148 -15.38 3.90 -14.65
CA GLN A 148 -16.20 2.76 -14.25
C GLN A 148 -15.32 1.71 -13.54
N GLY A 149 -15.90 0.97 -12.61
CA GLY A 149 -15.18 -0.11 -11.96
C GLY A 149 -15.99 -0.86 -10.91
N VAL A 150 -15.24 -1.57 -10.07
CA VAL A 150 -15.78 -2.38 -8.97
C VAL A 150 -15.02 -2.05 -7.70
N LEU A 151 -15.74 -1.76 -6.61
CA LEU A 151 -15.19 -1.82 -5.27
C LEU A 151 -15.24 -3.26 -4.77
N ARG A 152 -14.10 -3.77 -4.35
CA ARG A 152 -13.90 -5.11 -3.81
C ARG A 152 -13.52 -5.00 -2.34
N LEU A 153 -14.31 -5.60 -1.48
CA LEU A 153 -14.04 -5.69 -0.05
C LEU A 153 -13.27 -6.97 0.21
N HIS A 154 -12.04 -6.87 0.69
CA HIS A 154 -11.18 -8.00 1.04
C HIS A 154 -10.99 -8.07 2.57
N PRO A 155 -10.59 -9.22 3.13
CA PRO A 155 -10.21 -9.30 4.53
C PRO A 155 -9.12 -8.28 4.93
N GLU A 156 -8.20 -7.98 4.01
CA GLU A 156 -7.05 -7.10 4.22
C GLU A 156 -7.34 -5.60 3.99
N GLY A 157 -8.38 -5.26 3.21
CA GLY A 157 -8.63 -3.89 2.81
C GLY A 157 -9.70 -3.73 1.74
N VAL A 158 -9.71 -2.57 1.09
CA VAL A 158 -10.61 -2.24 -0.02
C VAL A 158 -9.80 -2.04 -1.28
N ALA A 159 -10.23 -2.66 -2.37
CA ALA A 159 -9.72 -2.38 -3.71
C ALA A 159 -10.78 -1.67 -4.56
N TYR A 160 -10.44 -0.57 -5.19
CA TYR A 160 -11.14 -0.10 -6.38
C TYR A 160 -10.42 -0.63 -7.62
N VAL A 161 -11.12 -1.34 -8.48
CA VAL A 161 -10.59 -1.83 -9.76
C VAL A 161 -11.33 -1.15 -10.89
N SER A 162 -10.64 -0.24 -11.59
CA SER A 162 -11.22 0.44 -12.74
C SER A 162 -11.18 -0.43 -13.98
N SER A 163 -12.31 -0.48 -14.70
CA SER A 163 -12.44 -1.24 -15.96
C SER A 163 -11.93 -0.49 -17.18
N ASP A 164 -11.96 0.84 -17.15
CA ASP A 164 -11.66 1.73 -18.28
C ASP A 164 -10.41 2.59 -18.04
N GLN A 165 -9.99 2.79 -16.79
CA GLN A 165 -8.79 3.55 -16.42
C GLN A 165 -7.95 2.77 -15.39
N PRO A 166 -7.19 1.73 -15.81
CA PRO A 166 -6.46 0.86 -14.88
C PRO A 166 -5.52 1.59 -13.91
N ARG A 167 -4.98 2.76 -14.31
CA ARG A 167 -4.13 3.62 -13.47
C ARG A 167 -4.85 4.26 -12.30
N ASP A 168 -6.18 4.28 -12.29
CA ASP A 168 -7.01 4.80 -11.21
C ASP A 168 -7.47 3.71 -10.25
N SER A 169 -7.17 2.43 -10.55
CA SER A 169 -7.36 1.36 -9.57
C SER A 169 -6.55 1.65 -8.31
N ARG A 170 -7.07 1.30 -7.15
CA ARG A 170 -6.40 1.52 -5.87
C ARG A 170 -6.66 0.35 -4.94
N PHE A 171 -5.72 0.06 -4.07
CA PHE A 171 -5.90 -0.77 -2.90
C PHE A 171 -5.42 -0.01 -1.68
N TRP A 172 -6.22 -0.07 -0.63
CA TRP A 172 -5.92 0.48 0.68
C TRP A 172 -6.14 -0.62 1.72
N ARG A 173 -5.14 -0.84 2.59
CA ARG A 173 -5.38 -1.66 3.78
C ARG A 173 -6.38 -0.94 4.66
N TRP A 174 -7.06 -1.68 5.53
CA TRP A 174 -7.96 -1.07 6.51
C TRP A 174 -7.29 0.04 7.33
N SER A 175 -6.01 -0.13 7.69
CA SER A 175 -5.21 0.87 8.42
C SER A 175 -4.77 2.09 7.58
N ASP A 176 -4.89 2.03 6.25
CA ASP A 176 -4.53 3.14 5.35
C ASP A 176 -5.75 4.02 5.01
N ILE A 177 -6.93 3.64 5.49
CA ILE A 177 -8.17 4.39 5.33
C ILE A 177 -8.35 5.27 6.57
N GLN A 178 -8.34 6.58 6.37
CA GLN A 178 -8.54 7.55 7.45
C GLN A 178 -10.02 7.65 7.86
N GLY A 179 -10.92 7.46 6.90
CA GLY A 179 -12.35 7.52 7.16
C GLY A 179 -13.19 7.07 5.99
N ILE A 180 -14.46 6.84 6.25
CA ILE A 180 -15.46 6.50 5.26
C ILE A 180 -16.70 7.38 5.43
N GLY A 181 -17.43 7.57 4.34
CA GLY A 181 -18.66 8.36 4.32
C GLY A 181 -19.77 7.66 3.54
N ARG A 182 -21.01 7.94 3.93
CA ARG A 182 -22.22 7.54 3.19
C ARG A 182 -23.11 8.74 2.97
N LEU A 183 -23.08 9.30 1.76
CA LEU A 183 -23.89 10.45 1.35
C LEU A 183 -25.18 9.96 0.67
N GLY A 184 -25.93 9.10 1.38
CA GLY A 184 -27.12 8.41 0.88
C GLY A 184 -26.88 6.96 0.47
N PRO A 185 -27.91 6.23 0.00
CA PRO A 185 -27.82 4.79 -0.25
C PRO A 185 -26.89 4.42 -1.42
N HIS A 186 -26.67 5.33 -2.37
CA HIS A 186 -25.91 5.09 -3.60
C HIS A 186 -24.59 5.86 -3.69
N GLN A 187 -24.12 6.44 -2.58
CA GLN A 187 -22.86 7.18 -2.57
C GLN A 187 -22.02 6.76 -1.38
N PHE A 188 -20.79 6.35 -1.66
CA PHE A 188 -19.82 5.90 -0.68
C PHE A 188 -18.51 6.67 -0.88
N GLU A 189 -17.89 7.07 0.22
CA GLU A 189 -16.64 7.81 0.22
C GLU A 189 -15.57 7.06 1.00
N VAL A 190 -14.34 7.10 0.48
CA VAL A 190 -13.14 6.61 1.17
C VAL A 190 -12.14 7.75 1.26
N THR A 191 -11.83 8.18 2.47
CA THR A 191 -10.79 9.18 2.75
C THR A 191 -9.52 8.48 3.16
N THR A 192 -8.41 8.86 2.54
CA THR A 192 -7.09 8.21 2.69
C THR A 192 -6.04 9.23 3.08
N TYR A 193 -4.88 8.75 3.52
CA TYR A 193 -3.71 9.60 3.80
C TYR A 193 -2.95 10.03 2.53
N GLU A 194 -3.46 9.74 1.33
CA GLU A 194 -2.83 10.21 0.09
C GLU A 194 -2.96 11.74 0.01
N PRO A 195 -1.89 12.50 -0.24
CA PRO A 195 -1.99 13.95 -0.34
C PRO A 195 -2.69 14.36 -1.64
N GLU A 196 -3.51 15.41 -1.56
CA GLU A 196 -4.11 16.04 -2.73
C GLU A 196 -3.85 17.56 -2.76
N PHE A 197 -4.28 18.22 -3.83
CA PHE A 197 -4.13 19.68 -3.89
C PHE A 197 -4.99 20.33 -2.79
N GLY A 198 -4.32 20.96 -1.82
CA GLY A 198 -4.99 21.70 -0.73
C GLY A 198 -5.11 20.94 0.59
N GLY A 199 -4.64 19.69 0.68
CA GLY A 199 -4.72 18.93 1.93
C GLY A 199 -3.82 17.69 1.99
N PRO A 200 -3.58 17.15 3.19
CA PRO A 200 -2.75 15.96 3.41
C PRO A 200 -3.50 14.64 3.14
N THR A 201 -4.75 14.71 2.71
CA THR A 201 -5.67 13.58 2.58
C THR A 201 -6.41 13.66 1.26
N ARG A 202 -6.84 12.52 0.73
CA ARG A 202 -7.57 12.42 -0.52
C ARG A 202 -8.84 11.64 -0.30
N THR A 203 -9.96 12.22 -0.76
CA THR A 203 -11.27 11.57 -0.73
C THR A 203 -11.62 11.01 -2.11
N TYR A 204 -11.92 9.72 -2.15
CA TYR A 204 -12.42 9.01 -3.31
C TYR A 204 -13.94 8.86 -3.17
N VAL A 205 -14.69 9.40 -4.14
CA VAL A 205 -16.16 9.38 -4.12
C VAL A 205 -16.68 8.39 -5.16
N PHE A 206 -17.47 7.43 -4.71
CA PHE A 206 -18.02 6.37 -5.55
C PHE A 206 -19.54 6.47 -5.63
N ASP A 207 -20.06 6.50 -6.86
CA ASP A 207 -21.47 6.29 -7.14
C ASP A 207 -21.72 4.78 -7.27
N LEU A 208 -22.50 4.22 -6.36
CA LEU A 208 -22.83 2.80 -6.34
C LEU A 208 -24.01 2.50 -7.27
N LYS A 209 -23.86 1.50 -8.14
CA LYS A 209 -24.95 1.09 -9.05
C LYS A 209 -26.10 0.37 -8.33
N THR A 210 -25.79 -0.21 -7.17
CA THR A 210 -26.75 -0.81 -6.24
C THR A 210 -26.55 -0.19 -4.87
N GLY A 211 -27.62 -0.04 -4.09
CA GLY A 211 -27.51 0.59 -2.77
C GLY A 211 -26.60 -0.21 -1.83
N LEU A 212 -25.79 0.48 -1.03
CA LEU A 212 -25.01 -0.15 0.03
C LEU A 212 -25.96 -0.59 1.15
N SER A 213 -25.98 -1.89 1.47
CA SER A 213 -26.74 -2.38 2.63
C SER A 213 -26.13 -1.84 3.93
N ASN A 214 -26.94 -1.77 4.99
CA ASN A 214 -26.44 -1.35 6.30
C ASN A 214 -25.39 -2.33 6.82
N GLU A 215 -25.59 -3.63 6.63
CA GLU A 215 -24.63 -4.68 7.02
C GLU A 215 -23.27 -4.50 6.34
N ALA A 216 -23.25 -4.19 5.04
CA ALA A 216 -22.01 -3.94 4.31
C ALA A 216 -21.32 -2.65 4.79
N TYR A 217 -22.09 -1.60 5.05
CA TYR A 217 -21.54 -0.36 5.61
C TYR A 217 -20.97 -0.57 7.01
N ASP A 218 -21.70 -1.26 7.89
CA ASP A 218 -21.28 -1.56 9.26
C ASP A 218 -20.01 -2.42 9.26
N PHE A 219 -19.92 -3.42 8.37
CA PHE A 219 -18.69 -4.19 8.18
C PHE A 219 -17.48 -3.31 7.87
N ILE A 220 -17.61 -2.38 6.91
CA ILE A 220 -16.53 -1.45 6.54
C ILE A 220 -16.21 -0.52 7.72
N TRP A 221 -17.25 0.01 8.38
CA TRP A 221 -17.12 0.91 9.52
C TRP A 221 -16.34 0.28 10.67
N GLU A 222 -16.66 -0.97 11.03
CA GLU A 222 -15.94 -1.72 12.06
C GLU A 222 -14.46 -1.89 11.70
N ARG A 223 -14.15 -2.21 10.44
CA ARG A 223 -12.78 -2.39 9.97
C ARG A 223 -11.97 -1.11 9.94
N VAL A 224 -12.59 0.04 9.66
CA VAL A 224 -11.88 1.32 9.66
C VAL A 224 -11.70 1.85 11.08
N TYR A 225 -12.76 1.84 11.89
CA TYR A 225 -12.75 2.55 13.18
C TYR A 225 -12.48 1.68 14.41
N ARG A 226 -12.76 0.37 14.41
CA ARG A 226 -12.43 -0.52 15.55
C ARG A 226 -11.06 -1.18 15.44
N THR A 227 -10.53 -1.32 14.22
CA THR A 227 -9.16 -1.81 14.00
C THR A 227 -8.11 -0.71 14.16
N THR A 228 -8.54 0.54 14.30
CA THR A 228 -7.68 1.63 14.80
C THR A 228 -7.64 1.50 16.33
N PRO A 229 -6.49 1.23 16.98
CA PRO A 229 -6.43 1.32 18.42
C PRO A 229 -6.81 2.75 18.79
N HIS A 230 -7.94 2.91 19.47
CA HIS A 230 -8.26 4.16 20.14
C HIS A 230 -7.07 4.48 21.05
N ALA A 231 -6.38 5.58 20.78
CA ALA A 231 -5.55 6.23 21.77
C ALA A 231 -6.48 6.72 22.88
N THR A 232 -6.88 5.83 23.79
CA THR A 232 -7.50 6.19 25.05
C THR A 232 -6.40 6.68 25.98
N GLY A 233 -5.87 7.86 25.67
CA GLY A 233 -5.12 8.67 26.62
C GLY A 233 -6.10 9.31 27.59
N GLY A 234 -6.68 8.50 28.47
CA GLY A 234 -7.47 8.98 29.59
C GLY A 234 -6.58 9.81 30.50
N LEU A 235 -7.00 11.05 30.74
CA LEU A 235 -6.56 11.90 31.84
C LEU A 235 -6.49 11.08 33.13
N ARG A 236 -5.29 10.98 33.70
CA ARG A 236 -5.04 10.90 35.14
C ARG A 236 -3.79 11.70 35.46
#